data_AF-A0A2B8ARB4-F1
#
_entry.id   AF-A0A2B8ARB4-F1
#
_cell.length_a   1.000
_cell.length_b   1.000
_cell.length_c   1.000
_cell.angle_alpha   90.00
_cell.angle_beta   90.00
_cell.angle_gamma   90.00
#
_symmetry.space_group_name_H-M   'P 1'
#
loop_
_entity.id
_entity.type
_entity.pdbx_description
1 polymer ?
#
loop_
_entity_poly.entity_id
_entity_poly.type
_entity_poly.pdbx_seq_one_letter_code
_entity_poly.pdbx_strand_id
1 'polypeptide(L)' 'MPGRRFRISDFWASRATAPDGTPPHGKTVREWSHAKSPTEDYAYGQNACTSLAANDPRKAVFNADNHKYFVEFV' A
#
# COMPACT_ATOMS: atom_id res chain seq x y z
N MET A 1 -1.58 -13.69 10.79
CA MET A 1 -0.61 -12.74 10.19
C MET A 1 -1.01 -11.37 10.68
N PRO A 2 -0.24 -10.65 11.53
CA PRO A 2 -0.77 -9.46 12.20
C PRO A 2 -0.77 -8.31 11.19
N GLY A 3 -1.89 -7.84 10.62
CA GLY A 3 -3.18 -7.54 11.25
C GLY A 3 -3.15 -6.07 11.63
N ARG A 4 -3.75 -5.21 10.80
CA ARG A 4 -3.91 -3.75 10.95
C ARG A 4 -2.82 -3.04 11.78
N ARG A 5 -1.76 -2.54 11.13
CA ARG A 5 -0.85 -1.59 11.79
C ARG A 5 -0.63 -0.38 10.89
N PHE A 6 -1.45 0.65 11.09
CA PHE A 6 -1.09 1.99 10.68
C PHE A 6 0.20 2.39 11.40
N ARG A 7 1.26 2.67 10.66
CA ARG A 7 2.55 3.08 11.19
C ARG A 7 2.74 4.57 10.94
N ILE A 8 2.51 5.36 11.98
CA ILE A 8 2.69 6.82 11.92
C ILE A 8 4.15 7.21 11.61
N SER A 9 5.12 6.40 12.02
CA SER A 9 6.53 6.56 11.65
C SER A 9 6.73 6.45 10.13
N ASP A 10 6.08 5.47 9.51
CA ASP A 10 6.26 5.14 8.10
C ASP A 10 5.52 6.18 7.23
N PHE A 11 4.36 6.67 7.71
CA PHE A 11 3.62 7.79 7.12
C PHE A 11 4.42 9.10 7.11
N TRP A 12 5.10 9.45 8.20
CA TRP A 12 5.91 10.67 8.23
C TRP A 12 7.22 10.53 7.47
N ALA A 13 7.82 9.33 7.47
CA ALA A 13 9.03 9.03 6.73
C ALA A 13 8.80 8.98 5.21
N SER A 14 7.58 8.69 4.75
CA SER A 14 7.26 8.62 3.33
C SER A 14 7.15 9.97 2.62
N ARG A 15 7.40 11.11 3.29
CA ARG A 15 7.29 12.45 2.67
C ARG A 15 8.44 12.80 1.71
N ALA A 16 9.54 12.05 1.74
CA ALA A 16 10.68 12.25 0.84
C ALA A 16 10.67 11.19 -0.26
N THR A 17 10.91 11.60 -1.51
CA THR A 17 11.20 10.66 -2.60
C THR A 17 12.37 9.79 -2.17
N ALA A 18 12.19 8.48 -2.22
CA ALA A 18 13.27 7.57 -1.89
C ALA A 18 14.41 7.75 -2.91
N PRO A 19 15.70 7.55 -2.52
CA PRO A 19 16.84 7.71 -3.43
C PRO A 19 16.76 6.82 -4.69
N ASP A 20 15.94 5.76 -4.64
CA ASP A 20 15.65 4.86 -5.77
C ASP A 20 14.57 5.39 -6.72
N GLY A 21 14.10 6.62 -6.53
CA GLY A 21 13.08 7.26 -7.38
C GLY A 21 11.64 6.82 -7.05
N THR A 22 11.43 5.99 -6.03
CA THR A 22 10.08 5.56 -5.64
C THR A 22 9.27 6.78 -5.17
N PRO A 23 8.08 7.02 -5.75
CA PRO A 23 7.30 8.19 -5.39
C PRO A 23 6.87 8.16 -3.91
N PRO A 24 7.04 9.27 -3.16
CA PRO A 24 6.73 9.33 -1.73
C PRO A 24 5.23 9.10 -1.41
N HIS A 25 4.38 9.37 -2.40
CA HIS A 25 2.93 9.41 -2.23
C HIS A 25 2.33 8.05 -1.90
N GLY A 26 2.84 6.97 -2.49
CA GLY A 26 2.19 5.67 -2.38
C GLY A 26 2.30 5.03 -0.99
N LYS A 27 3.44 5.16 -0.31
CA LYS A 27 3.55 4.73 1.11
C LYS A 27 2.60 5.53 2.01
N THR A 28 2.46 6.84 1.77
CA THR A 28 1.51 7.69 2.50
C THR A 28 0.07 7.19 2.31
N VAL A 29 -0.30 6.83 1.07
CA VAL A 29 -1.61 6.26 0.73
C VAL A 29 -1.83 4.90 1.38
N ARG A 30 -0.82 4.00 1.38
CA ARG A 30 -0.89 2.69 2.08
C ARG A 30 -1.30 2.91 3.53
N GLU A 31 -0.53 3.73 4.25
CA GLU A 31 -0.75 3.95 5.67
C GLU A 31 -2.09 4.68 5.91
N TRP A 32 -2.40 5.72 5.14
CA TRP A 32 -3.70 6.40 5.23
C TRP A 32 -4.88 5.45 4.99
N SER A 33 -4.74 4.49 4.07
CA SER A 33 -5.77 3.50 3.79
C SER A 33 -6.09 2.66 5.03
N HIS A 34 -5.11 2.27 5.85
CA HIS A 34 -5.38 1.57 7.12
C HIS A 34 -6.13 2.43 8.13
N ALA A 35 -5.90 3.75 8.13
CA ALA A 35 -6.53 4.67 9.09
C ALA A 35 -7.96 5.05 8.71
N LYS A 36 -8.32 5.01 7.42
CA LYS A 36 -9.61 5.51 6.90
C LYS A 36 -10.45 4.47 6.17
N SER A 37 -9.87 3.33 5.81
CA SER A 37 -10.51 2.24 5.08
C SER A 37 -10.23 0.90 5.76
N PRO A 38 -11.04 -0.14 5.52
CA PRO A 38 -10.80 -1.47 6.07
C PRO A 38 -9.76 -2.23 5.22
N THR A 39 -8.65 -1.58 4.84
CA THR A 39 -7.57 -2.26 4.14
C THR A 39 -6.70 -3.06 5.11
N GLU A 40 -6.28 -4.23 4.67
CA GLU A 40 -5.35 -5.12 5.35
C GLU A 40 -4.13 -5.35 4.47
N ASP A 41 -3.13 -6.03 5.03
CA ASP A 41 -1.90 -6.38 4.32
C ASP A 41 -1.95 -7.81 3.79
N TYR A 42 -2.65 -8.00 2.66
CA TYR A 42 -2.78 -9.30 2.01
C TYR A 42 -1.56 -9.67 1.16
N ALA A 43 -0.92 -8.68 0.54
CA ALA A 43 0.26 -8.86 -0.29
C ALA A 43 1.14 -7.61 -0.25
N TYR A 44 2.45 -7.82 -0.33
CA TYR A 44 3.44 -6.74 -0.33
C TYR A 44 4.27 -6.76 -1.62
N GLY A 45 4.55 -5.58 -2.17
CA GLY A 45 5.37 -5.45 -3.37
C GLY A 45 4.57 -5.60 -4.67
N GLN A 46 5.02 -4.93 -5.72
CA GLN A 46 4.27 -4.76 -6.97
C GLN A 46 3.87 -6.12 -7.59
N ASN A 47 4.80 -7.06 -7.72
CA ASN A 47 4.55 -8.37 -8.32
C ASN A 47 3.48 -9.18 -7.56
N ALA A 48 3.54 -9.16 -6.23
CA ALA A 48 2.56 -9.86 -5.40
C ALA A 48 1.19 -9.19 -5.45
N CYS A 49 1.15 -7.86 -5.53
CA CYS A 49 -0.09 -7.09 -5.67
C CYS A 49 -0.75 -7.27 -7.04
N THR A 50 0.05 -7.36 -8.11
CA THR A 50 -0.43 -7.72 -9.46
C THR A 50 -1.00 -9.14 -9.46
N SER A 51 -0.29 -10.08 -8.82
CA SER A 51 -0.76 -11.46 -8.69
C SER A 51 -2.05 -11.54 -7.85
N LEU A 52 -2.16 -10.78 -6.77
CA LEU A 52 -3.36 -10.71 -5.95
C LEU A 52 -4.53 -10.10 -6.73
N ALA A 53 -4.32 -9.03 -7.49
CA ALA A 53 -5.35 -8.41 -8.31
C ALA A 53 -5.88 -9.35 -9.41
N ALA A 54 -5.00 -10.14 -10.02
CA ALA A 54 -5.38 -11.11 -11.05
C ALA A 54 -6.17 -12.30 -10.48
N ASN A 55 -5.79 -12.80 -9.30
CA ASN A 55 -6.32 -14.06 -8.77
C ASN A 55 -7.46 -13.87 -7.75
N ASP A 56 -7.46 -12.77 -6.99
CA ASP A 56 -8.48 -12.46 -5.98
C ASP A 56 -8.75 -10.95 -5.92
N PRO A 57 -9.48 -10.40 -6.90
CA PRO A 57 -9.76 -8.97 -6.97
C PRO A 57 -10.54 -8.45 -5.76
N ARG A 58 -11.34 -9.31 -5.12
CA ARG A 58 -12.07 -8.95 -3.89
C ARG A 58 -11.11 -8.70 -2.73
N LYS A 59 -10.02 -9.46 -2.60
CA LYS A 59 -8.97 -9.14 -1.62
C LYS A 59 -8.12 -7.96 -2.07
N ALA A 60 -7.85 -7.81 -3.35
CA ALA A 60 -7.03 -6.71 -3.86
C ALA A 60 -7.62 -5.32 -3.56
N VAL A 61 -8.95 -5.15 -3.63
CA VAL A 61 -9.62 -3.91 -3.23
C VAL A 61 -9.58 -3.64 -1.72
N PHE A 62 -9.17 -4.61 -0.91
CA PHE A 62 -8.92 -4.44 0.51
C PHE A 62 -7.43 -4.57 0.86
N ASN A 63 -6.52 -4.54 -0.12
CA ASN A 63 -5.08 -4.59 0.13
C ASN A 63 -4.47 -3.17 0.11
N ALA A 64 -3.73 -2.82 1.16
CA ALA A 64 -3.14 -1.47 1.28
C ALA A 64 -2.09 -1.19 0.19
N ASP A 65 -1.29 -2.19 -0.19
CA ASP A 65 -0.31 -2.04 -1.28
C ASP A 65 -0.93 -1.88 -2.66
N ASN A 66 -2.08 -2.52 -2.91
CA ASN A 66 -2.78 -2.32 -4.18
C ASN A 66 -3.23 -0.87 -4.34
N HIS A 67 -3.67 -0.22 -3.25
CA HIS A 67 -3.98 1.22 -3.28
C HIS A 67 -2.73 2.06 -3.51
N LYS A 68 -1.64 1.76 -2.80
CA LYS A 68 -0.34 2.42 -3.01
C LYS A 68 0.08 2.39 -4.49
N TYR A 69 0.10 1.21 -5.09
CA TYR A 69 0.59 1.06 -6.46
C TYR A 69 -0.38 1.61 -7.51
N PHE A 70 -1.68 1.66 -7.20
CA PHE A 70 -2.63 2.39 -8.04
C PHE A 70 -2.27 3.87 -8.14
N VAL A 71 -1.84 4.53 -7.06
CA VAL A 71 -1.50 5.97 -7.11
C VAL A 71 -0.07 6.26 -7.56
N GLU A 72 0.84 5.28 -7.47
CA GLU A 72 2.24 5.45 -7.91
C GLU A 72 2.42 5.32 -9.42
N PHE A 73 1.54 4.58 -10.10
CA PHE A 73 1.65 4.26 -11.53
C PHE A 73 0.46 4.78 -12.36
N VAL A 74 -0.27 5.76 -11.82
CA VAL A 74 -1.22 6.61 -12.57
C VAL A 74 -0.51 7.87 -13.03
#